data_AF-A0A7X9ADG9-F1
#
_entry.id   AF-A0A7X9ADG9-F1
#
_cell.length_a   1.000
_cell.length_b   1.000
_cell.length_c   1.000
_cell.angle_alpha   90.00
_cell.angle_beta   90.00
_cell.angle_gamma   90.00
#
_symmetry.space_group_name_H-M   'P 1'
#
loop_
_entity.id
_entity.type
_entity.pdbx_description
1 polymer ?
#
loop_
_entity_poly.entity_id
_entity_poly.type
_entity_poly.pdbx_seq_one_letter_code
_entity_poly.pdbx_strand_id
1 'polypeptide(L)'
;MREYRQEYLDEVRPEITYANTLSSHQLIDILKLVVQYALLLFGWLYVVSLYGPFGKIVLVPSVTAMSFLGAFTAWYLPEEKENTASETKNAIYGYIMFLLLYRGVIQLAAPISSAEMSVALNITMPAVSGMAAVGLFQNILILVAFLTPIGFLIFLAGKYKIYMGGQTKHDAFQRLKGIRENKKRY
;
A
#
# COMPACT_ATOMS: atom_id res chain seq x y z
N MET A 1 -48.42 -25.38 44.66
CA MET A 1 -47.75 -24.42 43.75
C MET A 1 -46.26 -24.73 43.61
N ARG A 2 -45.86 -25.85 42.98
CA ARG A 2 -44.43 -26.16 42.68
C ARG A 2 -44.27 -27.10 41.48
N GLU A 3 -45.01 -26.88 40.39
CA GLU A 3 -44.95 -27.79 39.22
C GLU A 3 -44.88 -27.08 37.85
N TYR A 4 -44.48 -25.80 37.80
CA TYR A 4 -44.44 -25.05 36.52
C TYR A 4 -43.06 -24.48 36.16
N ARG A 5 -41.96 -25.03 36.68
CA ARG A 5 -40.62 -24.41 36.49
C ARG A 5 -39.47 -25.40 36.27
N GLN A 6 -39.71 -26.46 35.52
CA GLN A 6 -38.61 -27.37 35.11
C GLN A 6 -38.63 -27.79 33.64
N GLU A 7 -39.57 -27.26 32.84
CA GLU A 7 -39.76 -27.63 31.43
C GLU A 7 -39.27 -26.54 30.44
N TYR A 8 -38.38 -25.65 30.90
CA TYR A 8 -37.74 -24.60 30.08
C TYR A 8 -36.21 -24.76 30.02
N LEU A 9 -35.69 -25.95 30.35
CA LEU A 9 -34.27 -26.29 30.27
C LEU A 9 -33.96 -27.31 29.17
N ASP A 10 -34.87 -27.49 28.20
CA ASP A 10 -34.43 -27.90 26.86
C ASP A 10 -33.86 -26.67 26.18
N GLU A 11 -32.62 -26.41 26.59
CA GLU A 11 -31.66 -25.56 25.95
C GLU A 11 -31.57 -26.02 24.49
N VAL A 12 -32.40 -25.44 23.62
CA VAL A 12 -32.13 -25.35 22.19
C VAL A 12 -30.87 -24.51 22.08
N ARG A 13 -29.73 -25.12 22.39
CA ARG A 13 -28.44 -24.69 21.87
C ARG A 13 -28.64 -24.84 20.37
N PRO A 14 -28.74 -23.77 19.57
CA PRO A 14 -28.45 -23.95 18.17
C PRO A 14 -27.04 -24.50 18.18
N GLU A 15 -26.91 -25.78 17.84
CA GLU A 15 -25.65 -26.30 17.36
C GLU A 15 -25.37 -25.44 16.13
N ILE A 16 -24.62 -24.37 16.36
CA ILE A 16 -23.94 -23.62 15.32
C ILE A 16 -22.88 -24.57 14.79
N THR A 17 -23.35 -25.61 14.09
CA THR A 17 -22.59 -26.28 13.07
C THR A 17 -22.21 -25.15 12.13
N TYR A 18 -20.96 -24.68 12.26
CA TYR A 18 -20.34 -23.85 11.25
C TYR A 18 -20.43 -24.66 9.97
N ALA A 19 -21.49 -24.43 9.20
CA ALA A 19 -21.59 -24.87 7.83
C ALA A 19 -20.43 -24.15 7.14
N ASN A 20 -19.31 -24.83 7.08
CA ASN A 20 -18.06 -24.43 6.48
C ASN A 20 -18.20 -24.46 4.95
N THR A 21 -19.34 -24.01 4.45
CA THR A 21 -19.61 -23.80 3.03
C THR A 21 -19.27 -22.34 2.79
N LEU A 22 -17.99 -22.07 2.52
CA LEU A 22 -17.55 -20.82 1.93
C LEU A 22 -18.51 -20.50 0.78
N SER A 23 -19.27 -19.43 0.93
CA SER A 23 -20.20 -18.98 -0.10
C SER A 23 -19.40 -18.73 -1.38
N SER A 24 -19.93 -19.09 -2.56
CA SER A 24 -19.22 -18.89 -3.84
C SER A 24 -18.75 -17.45 -4.03
N HIS A 25 -19.43 -16.48 -3.41
CA HIS A 25 -19.03 -15.07 -3.41
C HIS A 25 -17.77 -14.84 -2.56
N GLN A 26 -17.67 -15.45 -1.38
CA GLN A 26 -16.47 -15.37 -0.52
C GLN A 26 -15.26 -16.02 -1.21
N LEU A 27 -15.47 -17.11 -1.96
CA LEU A 27 -14.40 -17.74 -2.75
C LEU A 27 -13.89 -16.81 -3.85
N ILE A 28 -14.79 -16.13 -4.56
CA ILE A 28 -14.41 -15.18 -5.63
C ILE A 28 -13.65 -13.99 -5.03
N ASP A 29 -14.07 -13.48 -3.88
CA ASP A 29 -13.42 -12.35 -3.21
C ASP A 29 -12.01 -12.73 -2.71
N ILE A 30 -11.85 -13.90 -2.11
CA ILE A 30 -10.55 -14.43 -1.70
C ILE A 30 -9.66 -14.63 -2.92
N LEU A 31 -10.18 -15.26 -3.98
CA LEU A 31 -9.43 -15.49 -5.21
C LEU A 31 -8.96 -14.17 -5.83
N LYS A 32 -9.84 -13.16 -5.90
CA LYS A 32 -9.52 -11.82 -6.41
C LYS A 32 -8.40 -11.18 -5.59
N LEU A 33 -8.44 -11.32 -4.26
CA LEU A 33 -7.40 -10.78 -3.38
C LEU A 33 -6.06 -11.48 -3.62
N VAL A 34 -6.04 -12.81 -3.67
CA VAL A 34 -4.83 -13.60 -3.96
C VAL A 34 -4.23 -13.22 -5.31
N VAL A 35 -5.07 -13.13 -6.35
CA VAL A 35 -4.64 -12.72 -7.70
C VAL A 35 -4.07 -11.31 -7.69
N GLN A 36 -4.66 -10.36 -6.97
CA GLN A 36 -4.12 -9.01 -6.86
C GLN A 36 -2.73 -8.97 -6.19
N TYR A 37 -2.49 -9.74 -5.13
CA TYR A 37 -1.16 -9.79 -4.52
C TYR A 37 -0.15 -10.54 -5.38
N ALA A 38 -0.58 -11.60 -6.09
CA ALA A 38 0.26 -12.29 -7.05
C ALA A 38 0.70 -11.36 -8.19
N LEU A 39 -0.24 -10.62 -8.78
CA LEU A 39 0.06 -9.63 -9.82
C LEU A 39 1.01 -8.53 -9.34
N LEU A 40 0.87 -8.08 -8.08
CA LEU A 40 1.78 -7.11 -7.50
C LEU A 40 3.20 -7.67 -7.44
N LEU A 41 3.35 -8.91 -6.97
CA LEU A 41 4.64 -9.59 -6.83
C LEU A 41 5.30 -9.86 -8.19
N PHE A 42 4.54 -10.38 -9.16
CA PHE A 42 5.05 -10.58 -10.52
C PHE A 42 5.41 -9.26 -11.20
N GLY A 43 4.56 -8.23 -11.05
CA GLY A 43 4.83 -6.89 -11.57
C GLY A 43 6.09 -6.28 -10.97
N TRP A 44 6.29 -6.45 -9.66
CA TRP A 44 7.51 -6.01 -8.98
C TRP A 44 8.76 -6.72 -9.54
N LEU A 45 8.74 -8.05 -9.62
CA LEU A 45 9.87 -8.83 -10.14
C LEU A 45 10.18 -8.47 -11.61
N TYR A 46 9.14 -8.26 -12.41
CA TYR A 46 9.27 -7.82 -13.80
C TYR A 46 9.91 -6.44 -13.91
N VAL A 47 9.47 -5.45 -13.10
CA VAL A 47 10.11 -4.13 -13.09
C VAL A 47 11.56 -4.20 -12.60
N VAL A 48 11.85 -4.99 -11.58
CA VAL A 48 13.23 -5.18 -11.10
C VAL A 48 14.12 -5.78 -12.19
N SER A 49 13.64 -6.77 -12.93
CA SER A 49 14.42 -7.40 -14.02
C SER A 49 14.69 -6.43 -15.16
N LEU A 50 13.71 -5.59 -15.49
CA LEU A 50 13.85 -4.52 -16.47
C LEU A 50 14.98 -3.55 -16.08
N TYR A 51 15.02 -3.07 -14.84
CA TYR A 51 16.01 -2.08 -14.38
C TYR A 51 17.39 -2.66 -14.00
N GLY A 52 17.59 -3.98 -14.14
CA GLY A 52 18.90 -4.62 -13.96
C GLY A 52 19.53 -4.34 -12.58
N PRO A 53 20.79 -3.87 -12.50
CA PRO A 53 21.47 -3.58 -11.22
C PRO A 53 20.76 -2.51 -10.38
N PHE A 54 20.24 -1.46 -11.01
CA PHE A 54 19.48 -0.41 -10.33
C PHE A 54 18.23 -0.97 -9.66
N GLY A 55 17.54 -1.89 -10.34
CA GLY A 55 16.40 -2.61 -9.79
C GLY A 55 16.74 -3.36 -8.52
N LYS A 56 17.86 -4.09 -8.51
CA LYS A 56 18.28 -4.90 -7.36
C LYS A 56 18.76 -4.07 -6.17
N ILE A 57 19.50 -2.99 -6.43
CA ILE A 57 20.11 -2.18 -5.38
C ILE A 57 19.14 -1.17 -4.78
N VAL A 58 18.23 -0.61 -5.58
CA VAL A 58 17.33 0.48 -5.14
C VAL A 58 15.89 0.01 -5.06
N LEU A 59 15.34 -0.57 -6.13
CA LEU A 59 13.91 -0.88 -6.17
C LEU A 59 13.52 -1.99 -5.20
N VAL A 60 14.34 -3.04 -5.06
CA VAL A 60 14.10 -4.13 -4.11
C VAL A 60 14.02 -3.63 -2.66
N PRO A 61 15.02 -2.92 -2.11
CA PRO A 61 14.92 -2.42 -0.74
C PRO A 61 13.80 -1.39 -0.56
N SER A 62 13.52 -0.54 -1.56
CA SER A 62 12.41 0.42 -1.48
C SER A 62 11.05 -0.27 -1.33
N VAL A 63 10.72 -1.22 -2.22
CA VAL A 63 9.44 -1.96 -2.15
C VAL A 63 9.36 -2.80 -0.88
N THR A 64 10.48 -3.40 -0.46
CA THR A 64 10.56 -4.16 0.80
C THR A 64 10.29 -3.25 1.99
N ALA A 65 10.90 -2.07 2.05
CA ALA A 65 10.68 -1.11 3.14
C ALA A 65 9.23 -0.63 3.20
N MET A 66 8.63 -0.29 2.06
CA MET A 66 7.22 0.12 1.99
C MET A 66 6.28 -1.01 2.45
N SER A 67 6.54 -2.24 2.01
CA SER A 67 5.73 -3.41 2.38
C SER A 67 5.85 -3.73 3.87
N PHE A 68 7.07 -3.75 4.39
CA PHE A 68 7.36 -4.07 5.78
C PHE A 68 6.78 -3.01 6.73
N LEU A 69 7.00 -1.74 6.43
CA LEU A 69 6.49 -0.65 7.28
C LEU A 69 4.98 -0.51 7.17
N GLY A 70 4.38 -0.70 5.99
CA GLY A 70 2.93 -0.77 5.85
C GLY A 70 2.31 -1.91 6.65
N ALA A 71 2.92 -3.10 6.63
CA ALA A 71 2.49 -4.24 7.44
C ALA A 71 2.65 -3.96 8.94
N PHE A 72 3.76 -3.35 9.35
CA PHE A 72 4.03 -2.98 10.74
C PHE A 72 3.00 -1.96 11.26
N THR A 73 2.68 -0.93 10.46
CA THR A 73 1.66 0.06 10.82
C THR A 73 0.27 -0.57 10.89
N ALA A 74 -0.09 -1.45 9.95
CA ALA A 74 -1.36 -2.16 9.99
C ALA A 74 -1.48 -3.11 11.20
N TRP A 75 -0.37 -3.67 11.67
CA TRP A 75 -0.37 -4.47 12.91
C TRP A 75 -0.65 -3.60 14.15
N TYR A 76 -0.08 -2.40 14.20
CA TYR A 76 -0.21 -1.48 15.33
C TYR A 76 -1.54 -0.70 15.37
N LEU A 77 -2.19 -0.47 14.22
CA LEU A 77 -3.48 0.24 14.11
C LEU A 77 -4.62 -0.76 13.82
N PRO A 78 -5.15 -1.45 14.83
CA PRO A 78 -6.11 -2.51 14.61
C PRO A 78 -7.48 -2.07 14.12
N GLU A 79 -7.83 -0.81 14.31
CA GLU A 79 -9.10 -0.23 13.83
C GLU A 79 -9.05 0.13 12.34
N GLU A 80 -7.86 0.38 11.79
CA GLU A 80 -7.66 0.80 10.38
C GLU A 80 -6.83 -0.20 9.56
N LYS A 81 -6.74 -1.47 9.97
CA LYS A 81 -5.87 -2.46 9.31
C LYS A 81 -6.17 -2.59 7.81
N GLU A 82 -7.45 -2.71 7.47
CA GLU A 82 -7.89 -2.93 6.10
C GLU A 82 -7.60 -1.72 5.21
N ASN A 83 -7.87 -0.52 5.74
CA ASN A 83 -7.59 0.72 5.02
C ASN A 83 -6.08 0.93 4.83
N THR A 84 -5.28 0.70 5.87
CA THR A 84 -3.81 0.83 5.81
C THR A 84 -3.18 -0.19 4.86
N ALA A 85 -3.67 -1.43 4.86
CA ALA A 85 -3.20 -2.47 3.95
C ALA A 85 -3.58 -2.15 2.48
N SER A 86 -4.80 -1.64 2.25
CA SER A 86 -5.25 -1.22 0.92
C SER A 86 -4.44 -0.04 0.39
N GLU A 87 -4.20 0.98 1.21
CA GLU A 87 -3.39 2.14 0.84
C GLU A 87 -1.93 1.76 0.56
N THR A 88 -1.35 0.87 1.37
CA THR A 88 0.02 0.36 1.15
C THR A 88 0.10 -0.38 -0.17
N LYS A 89 -0.86 -1.28 -0.42
CA LYS A 89 -0.96 -2.01 -1.70
C LYS A 89 -1.05 -1.05 -2.87
N ASN A 90 -1.93 -0.05 -2.79
CA ASN A 90 -2.15 0.92 -3.87
C ASN A 90 -0.92 1.81 -4.09
N ALA A 91 -0.23 2.21 -3.03
CA ALA A 91 1.01 2.98 -3.13
C ALA A 91 2.13 2.20 -3.83
N ILE A 92 2.30 0.91 -3.48
CA ILE A 92 3.29 0.06 -4.15
C ILE A 92 2.90 -0.20 -5.60
N TYR A 93 1.61 -0.45 -5.89
CA TYR A 93 1.11 -0.57 -7.26
C TYR A 93 1.39 0.68 -8.09
N GLY A 94 1.07 1.86 -7.55
CA GLY A 94 1.32 3.14 -8.20
C GLY A 94 2.80 3.36 -8.47
N TYR A 95 3.66 3.01 -7.51
CA TYR A 95 5.12 3.09 -7.67
C TYR A 95 5.65 2.18 -8.77
N ILE A 96 5.25 0.90 -8.78
CA ILE A 96 5.65 -0.08 -9.81
C ILE A 96 5.13 0.36 -11.19
N MET A 97 3.87 0.79 -11.28
CA MET A 97 3.26 1.25 -12.53
C MET A 97 3.98 2.49 -13.07
N PHE A 98 4.27 3.47 -12.21
CA PHE A 98 5.01 4.66 -12.59
C PHE A 98 6.38 4.28 -13.15
N LEU A 99 7.14 3.43 -12.47
CA LEU A 99 8.46 2.99 -12.94
C LEU A 99 8.38 2.26 -14.28
N LEU A 100 7.33 1.47 -14.51
CA LEU A 100 7.13 0.77 -15.78
C LEU A 100 6.82 1.76 -16.92
N LEU A 101 5.90 2.70 -16.70
CA LEU A 101 5.56 3.74 -17.68
C LEU A 101 6.75 4.67 -17.95
N TYR A 102 7.46 5.07 -16.91
CA TYR A 102 8.62 5.95 -17.02
C TYR A 102 9.75 5.31 -17.84
N ARG A 103 9.95 4.00 -17.70
CA ARG A 103 10.86 3.26 -18.59
C ARG A 103 10.45 3.38 -20.06
N GLY A 104 9.14 3.26 -20.34
CA GLY A 104 8.60 3.46 -21.68
C GLY A 104 8.92 4.87 -22.22
N VAL A 105 8.73 5.90 -21.39
CA VAL A 105 9.09 7.28 -21.74
C VAL A 105 10.59 7.41 -22.06
N ILE A 106 11.47 6.81 -21.24
CA ILE A 106 12.92 6.81 -21.50
C ILE A 106 13.24 6.14 -22.83
N GLN A 107 12.64 4.98 -23.13
CA GLN A 107 12.88 4.27 -24.38
C GLN A 107 12.42 5.05 -25.62
N LEU A 108 11.32 5.79 -25.49
CA LEU A 108 10.82 6.67 -26.56
C LEU A 108 11.65 7.94 -26.71
N ALA A 109 12.20 8.47 -25.62
CA ALA A 109 13.02 9.70 -25.64
C ALA A 109 14.49 9.44 -25.98
N ALA A 110 15.02 8.25 -25.71
CA ALA A 110 16.41 7.87 -25.97
C ALA A 110 16.87 8.03 -27.44
N PRO A 111 16.05 7.76 -28.49
CA PRO A 111 16.46 7.95 -29.87
C PRO A 111 16.35 9.41 -30.38
N ILE A 112 15.81 10.35 -29.59
CA ILE A 112 15.67 11.74 -30.05
C ILE A 112 17.05 12.38 -30.13
N SER A 113 17.55 12.59 -31.35
CA SER A 113 18.85 13.22 -31.57
C SER A 113 18.79 14.73 -31.31
N SER A 114 19.93 15.33 -30.96
CA SER A 114 20.07 16.79 -30.82
C SER A 114 19.61 17.59 -32.06
N ALA A 115 19.66 17.00 -33.26
CA ALA A 115 19.18 17.61 -34.48
C ALA A 115 17.63 17.65 -34.54
N GLU A 116 16.95 16.62 -34.06
CA GLU A 116 15.48 16.59 -33.98
C GLU A 116 14.97 17.58 -32.94
N MET A 117 15.65 17.66 -31.78
CA MET A 117 15.35 18.70 -30.78
C MET A 117 15.61 20.11 -31.31
N SER A 118 16.68 20.29 -32.08
CA SER A 118 17.01 21.56 -32.72
C SER A 118 15.94 22.01 -33.71
N VAL A 119 15.40 21.08 -34.50
CA VAL A 119 14.30 21.30 -35.43
C VAL A 119 12.98 21.57 -34.69
N ALA A 120 12.66 20.81 -33.65
CA ALA A 120 11.44 20.97 -32.88
C ALA A 120 11.40 22.30 -32.09
N LEU A 121 12.54 22.79 -31.62
CA LEU A 121 12.65 24.00 -30.81
C LEU A 121 13.11 25.23 -31.62
N ASN A 122 13.39 25.06 -32.92
CA ASN A 122 13.91 26.10 -33.82
C ASN A 122 15.17 26.83 -33.28
N ILE A 123 16.04 26.09 -32.59
CA ILE A 123 17.29 26.57 -31.97
C ILE A 123 18.40 25.57 -32.24
N THR A 124 19.59 26.03 -32.62
CA THR A 124 20.76 25.17 -32.86
C THR A 124 21.22 24.54 -31.55
N MET A 125 20.91 23.25 -31.37
CA MET A 125 21.30 22.50 -30.18
C MET A 125 22.60 21.72 -30.43
N PRO A 126 23.68 21.92 -29.63
CA PRO A 126 24.91 21.17 -29.77
C PRO A 126 24.69 19.69 -29.43
N ALA A 127 25.40 18.76 -30.08
CA ALA A 127 25.25 17.30 -29.87
C ALA A 127 25.32 16.84 -28.41
N VAL A 128 26.05 17.58 -27.57
CA VAL A 128 26.18 17.35 -26.12
C VAL A 128 24.84 17.52 -25.37
N SER A 129 23.91 18.32 -25.88
CA SER A 129 22.62 18.57 -25.25
C SER A 129 21.65 17.38 -25.33
N GLY A 130 21.76 16.52 -26.35
CA GLY A 130 21.00 15.26 -26.41
C GLY A 130 21.38 14.29 -25.30
N MET A 131 22.69 14.22 -24.97
CA MET A 131 23.19 13.44 -23.83
C MET A 131 22.77 14.03 -22.48
N ALA A 132 22.65 15.37 -22.39
CA ALA A 132 22.16 16.04 -21.19
C ALA A 132 20.67 15.73 -20.91
N ALA A 133 19.84 15.61 -21.95
CA ALA A 133 18.43 15.22 -21.81
C ALA A 133 18.28 13.80 -21.24
N VAL A 134 19.06 12.84 -21.76
CA VAL A 134 19.10 11.46 -21.23
C VAL A 134 19.55 11.44 -19.77
N GLY A 135 20.57 12.23 -19.41
CA GLY A 135 21.03 12.40 -18.03
C GLY A 135 19.95 12.98 -17.11
N LEU A 136 19.14 13.93 -17.59
CA LEU A 136 18.03 14.50 -16.84
C LEU A 136 16.93 13.48 -16.57
N PHE A 137 16.55 12.65 -17.55
CA PHE A 137 15.60 11.55 -17.33
C PHE A 137 16.10 10.52 -16.32
N GLN A 138 17.40 10.21 -16.36
CA GLN A 138 18.02 9.32 -15.38
C GLN A 138 17.99 9.92 -13.97
N ASN A 139 18.27 11.22 -13.82
CA ASN A 139 18.20 11.90 -12.53
C ASN A 139 16.79 11.93 -11.94
N ILE A 140 15.77 12.17 -12.78
CA ILE A 140 14.37 12.13 -12.34
C ILE A 140 13.99 10.71 -11.90
N LEU A 141 14.39 9.67 -12.64
CA LEU A 141 14.16 8.28 -12.25
C LEU A 141 14.74 8.00 -10.86
N ILE A 142 16.00 8.39 -10.63
CA ILE A 142 16.67 8.22 -9.34
C ILE A 142 15.91 8.96 -8.24
N LEU A 143 15.54 10.22 -8.49
CA LEU A 143 14.81 11.03 -7.53
C LEU A 143 13.48 10.36 -7.14
N VAL A 144 12.66 9.94 -8.10
CA VAL A 144 11.38 9.29 -7.82
C VAL A 144 11.58 7.95 -7.10
N ALA A 145 12.60 7.17 -7.49
CA ALA A 145 12.90 5.89 -6.87
C ALA A 145 13.21 5.97 -5.36
N PHE A 146 13.74 7.11 -4.89
CA PHE A 146 14.00 7.38 -3.48
C PHE A 146 12.89 8.21 -2.81
N LEU A 147 12.36 9.21 -3.48
CA LEU A 147 11.40 10.14 -2.88
C LEU A 147 10.04 9.47 -2.63
N THR A 148 9.58 8.59 -3.52
CA THR A 148 8.30 7.88 -3.33
C THR A 148 8.29 7.00 -2.09
N PRO A 149 9.27 6.09 -1.86
CA PRO A 149 9.28 5.31 -0.63
C PRO A 149 9.44 6.21 0.61
N ILE A 150 10.31 7.23 0.59
CA ILE A 150 10.47 8.17 1.71
C ILE A 150 9.14 8.89 2.02
N GLY A 151 8.48 9.43 1.00
CA GLY A 151 7.19 10.12 1.16
C GLY A 151 6.11 9.20 1.72
N PHE A 152 6.10 7.94 1.31
CA PHE A 152 5.21 6.93 1.87
C PHE A 152 5.49 6.67 3.37
N LEU A 153 6.76 6.65 3.79
CA LEU A 153 7.09 6.50 5.21
C LEU A 153 6.63 7.70 6.04
N ILE A 154 6.77 8.91 5.50
CA ILE A 154 6.27 10.15 6.14
C ILE A 154 4.75 10.07 6.29
N PHE A 155 4.05 9.59 5.25
CA PHE A 155 2.60 9.39 5.30
C PHE A 155 2.19 8.40 6.40
N LEU A 156 2.86 7.25 6.52
CA LEU A 156 2.62 6.28 7.59
C LEU A 156 2.87 6.89 8.98
N ALA A 157 3.96 7.64 9.15
CA ALA A 157 4.26 8.33 10.40
C ALA A 157 3.18 9.38 10.74
N GLY A 158 2.65 10.09 9.74
CA GLY A 158 1.52 11.00 9.90
C GLY A 158 0.27 10.30 10.40
N LYS A 159 -0.10 9.16 9.81
CA LYS A 159 -1.23 8.32 10.27
C LYS A 159 -1.06 7.89 11.72
N TYR A 160 0.11 7.40 12.08
CA TYR A 160 0.42 7.02 13.46
C TYR A 160 0.17 8.16 14.46
N LYS A 161 0.64 9.37 14.14
CA LYS A 161 0.42 10.56 14.97
C LYS A 161 -1.06 10.92 15.09
N ILE A 162 -1.82 10.84 14.00
CA ILE A 162 -3.26 11.12 13.99
C ILE A 162 -4.02 10.13 14.87
N TYR A 163 -3.70 8.83 14.76
CA TYR A 163 -4.32 7.78 15.56
C TYR A 163 -4.10 7.97 17.07
N MET A 164 -2.86 8.24 17.50
CA MET A 164 -2.57 8.55 18.90
C MET A 164 -3.30 9.80 19.40
N GLY A 165 -3.39 10.84 18.56
CA GLY A 165 -4.16 12.05 18.88
C GLY A 165 -5.67 11.80 18.96
N GLY A 166 -6.21 10.90 18.13
CA GLY A 166 -7.61 10.49 18.11
C GLY A 166 -8.01 9.73 19.37
N GLN A 167 -7.21 8.74 19.79
CA GLN A 167 -7.44 8.03 21.06
C GLN A 167 -7.43 8.98 22.25
N THR A 168 -6.46 9.91 22.31
CA THR A 168 -6.38 10.90 23.40
C THR A 168 -7.64 11.77 23.50
N LYS A 169 -8.22 12.15 22.35
CA LYS A 169 -9.46 12.92 22.30
C LYS A 169 -10.68 12.08 22.68
N HIS A 170 -10.74 10.83 22.22
CA HIS A 170 -11.82 9.92 22.58
C HIS A 170 -11.83 9.63 24.08
N ASP A 171 -10.66 9.36 24.67
CA ASP A 171 -10.46 9.18 26.11
C ASP A 171 -10.83 10.44 26.89
N ALA A 172 -10.41 11.62 26.43
CA ALA A 172 -10.79 12.89 27.04
C ALA A 172 -12.31 13.11 26.99
N PHE A 173 -12.97 12.74 25.90
CA PHE A 173 -14.41 12.89 25.72
C PHE A 173 -15.21 11.87 26.55
N GLN A 174 -14.72 10.63 26.68
CA GLN A 174 -15.30 9.62 27.57
C GLN A 174 -15.19 10.03 29.05
N ARG A 175 -14.04 10.61 29.45
CA ARG A 175 -13.84 11.19 30.79
C ARG A 175 -14.79 12.37 31.06
N LEU A 176 -14.98 13.27 30.08
CA LEU A 176 -15.91 14.40 30.19
C LEU A 176 -17.38 13.95 30.26
N LYS A 177 -17.76 12.88 29.54
CA LYS A 177 -19.11 12.29 29.58
C LYS A 177 -19.38 11.43 30.82
N GLY A 178 -18.42 11.28 31.73
CA GLY A 178 -18.60 10.53 32.97
C GLY A 178 -18.78 9.02 32.78
N ILE A 179 -18.49 8.48 31.58
CA ILE A 179 -18.50 7.04 31.32
C ILE A 179 -17.23 6.46 31.96
N ARG A 180 -17.28 6.20 33.27
CA ARG A 180 -16.30 5.32 33.90
C ARG A 180 -16.56 3.92 33.37
N GLU A 181 -15.60 3.35 32.66
CA GLU A 181 -15.57 1.91 32.41
C GLU A 181 -15.76 1.19 33.75
N ASN A 182 -16.93 0.59 33.94
CA ASN A 182 -17.14 -0.37 35.01
C ASN A 182 -16.44 -1.64 34.56
N LYS A 183 -15.13 -1.69 34.78
CA LYS A 183 -14.32 -2.87 34.58
C LYS A 183 -14.86 -3.95 35.52
N LYS A 184 -15.77 -4.79 35.03
CA LYS A 184 -16.14 -6.01 35.74
C LYS A 184 -14.86 -6.83 35.90
N ARG A 185 -14.35 -6.89 37.13
CA ARG A 185 -13.39 -7.89 37.57
C ARG A 185 -14.04 -9.25 37.34
N TYR A 186 -13.56 -9.97 36.33
CA TYR A 186 -13.48 -11.42 36.36
C TYR A 186 -12.01 -11.77 36.20
#